data_AF-A0A818W792-F1
#
_entry.id   AF-A0A818W792-F1
#
_cell.length_a   1.000
_cell.length_b   1.000
_cell.length_c   1.000
_cell.angle_alpha   90.00
_cell.angle_beta   90.00
_cell.angle_gamma   90.00
#
_symmetry.space_group_name_H-M   'P 1'
#
loop_
_entity.id
_entity.type
_entity.pdbx_description
1 polymer ?
#
loop_
_entity_poly.entity_id
_entity_poly.type
_entity_poly.pdbx_seq_one_letter_code
_entity_poly.pdbx_strand_id
1 'polypeptide(L)'
;MTYRPLQEHSNYVVHYISPTFVKIEQLKTDLNAEYQQEKHALTELNEQLRLMIDRVEQLESLNAKYVAKLADLRGLSFTVGTIGKQNDEHYRLQSDIMAVNFDKVGYESEIELFQLQIKIYQQMIQAENQSIDEQRLKLERELNQSASALVNLRTSYAELGQQVGTYRATCQDMLQQYLRLAKDWSISKKQINELKIRVQMTKNQIKFSKILRSYVLSKNDVFSMDMSDFSEFWKHEWEQIIKKIRHDFELLYGAMHQETINFYEMKTKELQIELEQITQYQPVENEKHVKFQQKLQSEYEEVQKKFASEKQVLMELEATYYCPLDSTHICLMNQSASETIDISRWRLLRRVDSKVVLQYTLPNGLRLQPGSELNVYSESGAAVAQKSRAQSAFPSSLHQELVLKDISSMGR
;
A
#
# COMPACT_ATOMS: atom_id res chain seq x y z
N MET A 1 -3.26 -14.05 70.62
CA MET A 1 -3.91 -14.17 69.30
C MET A 1 -4.00 -12.78 68.69
N THR A 2 -3.12 -12.45 67.76
CA THR A 2 -3.25 -11.29 66.86
C THR A 2 -2.24 -11.49 65.72
N TYR A 3 -2.75 -11.86 64.54
CA TYR A 3 -1.98 -11.95 63.31
C TYR A 3 -1.91 -10.56 62.65
N ARG A 4 -0.72 -10.13 62.24
CA ARG A 4 -0.48 -8.99 61.33
C ARG A 4 0.24 -9.53 60.08
N PRO A 5 -0.18 -9.18 58.85
CA PRO A 5 0.37 -9.78 57.65
C PRO A 5 1.65 -9.06 57.18
N LEU A 6 2.62 -9.87 56.74
CA LEU A 6 3.80 -9.49 55.96
C LEU A 6 3.39 -9.37 54.48
N GLN A 7 3.21 -8.15 53.99
CA GLN A 7 3.12 -7.88 52.55
C GLN A 7 3.87 -6.58 52.25
N GLU A 8 5.19 -6.65 52.13
CA GLU A 8 5.97 -5.51 51.63
C GLU A 8 7.36 -5.89 51.11
N HIS A 9 7.53 -7.05 50.46
CA HIS A 9 8.86 -7.42 49.90
C HIS A 9 8.79 -8.00 48.47
N SER A 10 7.62 -7.99 47.80
CA SER A 10 7.46 -8.61 46.47
C SER A 10 7.79 -7.70 45.27
N ASN A 11 7.90 -6.37 45.46
CA ASN A 11 8.01 -5.43 44.33
C ASN A 11 9.44 -5.02 43.95
N TYR A 12 10.46 -5.44 44.70
CA TYR A 12 11.86 -5.09 44.40
C TYR A 12 12.62 -6.14 43.57
N VAL A 13 12.11 -7.37 43.50
CA VAL A 13 12.80 -8.48 42.82
C VAL A 13 12.48 -8.50 41.31
N VAL A 14 11.34 -7.96 40.89
CA VAL A 14 10.90 -8.02 39.48
C VAL A 14 11.70 -7.07 38.56
N HIS A 15 12.27 -5.99 39.09
CA HIS A 15 13.03 -5.02 38.28
C HIS A 15 14.46 -5.45 37.91
N TYR A 16 15.03 -6.45 38.59
CA TYR A 16 16.39 -6.95 38.30
C TYR A 16 16.43 -8.26 37.51
N ILE A 17 15.29 -8.97 37.40
CA ILE A 17 15.19 -10.21 36.61
C ILE A 17 15.08 -9.90 35.11
N SER A 18 14.45 -8.79 34.73
CA SER A 18 14.23 -8.47 33.31
C SER A 18 15.52 -8.21 32.51
N PRO A 19 16.54 -7.49 33.02
CA PRO A 19 17.78 -7.26 32.26
C PRO A 19 18.72 -8.48 32.24
N THR A 20 18.69 -9.31 33.28
CA THR A 20 19.51 -10.53 33.35
C THR A 20 18.92 -11.65 32.49
N PHE A 21 17.59 -11.78 32.43
CA PHE A 21 16.93 -12.74 31.55
C PHE A 21 17.14 -12.40 30.07
N VAL A 22 17.08 -11.12 29.69
CA VAL A 22 17.40 -10.66 28.33
C VAL A 22 18.86 -10.98 27.97
N LYS A 23 19.82 -10.80 28.88
CA LYS A 23 21.23 -11.18 28.64
C LYS A 23 21.43 -12.69 28.50
N ILE A 24 20.66 -13.52 29.21
CA ILE A 24 20.75 -14.98 29.10
C ILE A 24 20.17 -15.49 27.78
N GLU A 25 19.01 -14.95 27.37
CA GLU A 25 18.43 -15.23 26.05
C GLU A 25 19.38 -14.81 24.93
N GLN A 26 20.01 -13.64 25.06
CA GLN A 26 20.95 -13.12 24.08
C GLN A 26 22.25 -13.96 24.00
N LEU A 27 22.79 -14.39 25.15
CA LEU A 27 23.91 -15.34 25.19
C LEU A 27 23.55 -16.70 24.58
N LYS A 28 22.30 -17.15 24.76
CA LYS A 28 21.80 -18.40 24.17
C LYS A 28 21.66 -18.28 22.65
N THR A 29 21.22 -17.13 22.14
CA THR A 29 21.17 -16.88 20.69
C THR A 29 22.56 -16.76 20.09
N ASP A 30 23.49 -16.10 20.78
CA ASP A 30 24.87 -15.91 20.32
C ASP A 30 25.61 -17.25 20.29
N LEU A 31 25.49 -18.07 21.34
CA LEU A 31 26.08 -19.40 21.39
C LEU A 31 25.51 -20.35 20.31
N ASN A 32 24.22 -20.25 20.03
CA ASN A 32 23.60 -21.04 18.97
C ASN A 32 24.05 -20.56 17.58
N ALA A 33 24.23 -19.26 17.39
CA ALA A 33 24.77 -18.70 16.14
C ALA A 33 26.22 -19.15 15.91
N GLU A 34 27.07 -19.13 16.95
CA GLU A 34 28.45 -19.61 16.91
C GLU A 34 28.52 -21.11 16.58
N TYR A 35 27.65 -21.92 17.20
CA TYR A 35 27.55 -23.36 16.88
C TYR A 35 27.13 -23.62 15.43
N GLN A 36 26.18 -22.84 14.87
CA GLN A 36 25.79 -22.99 13.46
C GLN A 36 26.92 -22.55 12.53
N GLN A 37 27.67 -21.51 12.88
CA GLN A 37 28.83 -21.04 12.11
C GLN A 37 29.94 -22.10 12.09
N GLU A 38 30.25 -22.71 13.24
CA GLU A 38 31.25 -23.78 13.34
C GLU A 38 30.81 -25.04 12.57
N LYS A 39 29.52 -25.40 12.66
CA LYS A 39 28.95 -26.49 11.87
C LYS A 39 29.07 -26.22 10.36
N HIS A 40 28.81 -25.00 9.90
CA HIS A 40 28.99 -24.62 8.50
C HIS A 40 30.46 -24.71 8.06
N ALA A 41 31.39 -24.20 8.88
CA ALA A 41 32.82 -24.29 8.60
C ALA A 41 33.30 -25.76 8.50
N LEU A 42 32.79 -26.64 9.37
CA LEU A 42 33.10 -28.07 9.31
C LEU A 42 32.51 -28.76 8.07
N THR A 43 31.32 -28.36 7.61
CA THR A 43 30.76 -28.88 6.37
C THR A 43 31.56 -28.44 5.14
N GLU A 44 31.99 -27.18 5.11
CA GLU A 44 32.81 -26.64 4.02
C GLU A 44 34.18 -27.32 3.95
N LEU A 45 34.83 -27.54 5.10
CA LEU A 45 36.10 -28.26 5.17
C LEU A 45 35.96 -29.71 4.66
N ASN A 46 34.89 -30.40 5.03
CA ASN A 46 34.63 -31.76 4.56
C ASN A 46 34.38 -31.82 3.04
N GLU A 47 33.74 -30.80 2.47
CA GLU A 47 33.52 -30.72 1.02
C GLU A 47 34.84 -30.45 0.27
N GLN A 48 35.70 -29.58 0.80
CA GLN A 48 37.05 -29.36 0.27
C GLN A 48 37.92 -30.63 0.34
N LEU A 49 37.85 -31.38 1.44
CA LEU A 49 38.56 -32.66 1.58
C LEU A 49 38.08 -33.68 0.54
N ARG A 50 36.77 -33.75 0.29
CA ARG A 50 36.22 -34.65 -0.72
C ARG A 50 36.72 -34.31 -2.13
N LEU A 51 36.76 -33.03 -2.48
CA LEU A 51 37.32 -32.57 -3.76
C LEU A 51 38.80 -32.90 -3.91
N MET A 52 39.58 -32.81 -2.83
CA MET A 52 41.00 -33.21 -2.84
C MET A 52 41.17 -34.72 -3.04
N ILE A 53 40.33 -35.55 -2.40
CA ILE A 53 40.33 -37.00 -2.59
C ILE A 53 40.03 -37.36 -4.05
N ASP A 54 38.96 -36.80 -4.61
CA ASP A 54 38.59 -37.01 -6.02
C ASP A 54 39.73 -36.63 -6.98
N ARG A 55 40.47 -35.56 -6.65
CA ARG A 55 41.62 -35.13 -7.45
C ARG A 55 42.81 -36.09 -7.34
N VAL A 56 43.08 -36.64 -6.16
CA VAL A 56 44.14 -37.64 -5.95
C VAL A 56 43.82 -38.91 -6.73
N GLU A 57 42.57 -39.40 -6.68
CA GLU A 57 42.15 -40.59 -7.44
C GLU A 57 42.31 -40.38 -8.97
N GLN A 58 41.98 -39.20 -9.48
CA GLN A 58 42.21 -38.86 -10.88
C GLN A 58 43.69 -38.91 -11.24
N LEU A 59 44.55 -38.33 -10.40
CA LEU A 59 46.00 -38.33 -10.59
C LEU A 59 46.57 -39.74 -10.53
N GLU A 60 46.10 -40.59 -9.63
CA GLU A 60 46.49 -42.00 -9.56
C GLU A 60 46.10 -42.75 -10.84
N SER A 61 44.89 -42.54 -11.36
CA SER A 61 44.46 -43.15 -12.63
C SER A 61 45.33 -42.71 -13.82
N LEU A 62 45.74 -41.44 -13.85
CA LEU A 62 46.62 -40.90 -14.88
C LEU A 62 48.03 -41.48 -14.73
N ASN A 63 48.52 -41.59 -13.50
CA ASN A 63 49.82 -42.18 -13.22
C ASN A 63 49.86 -43.65 -13.66
N ALA A 64 48.82 -44.43 -13.38
CA ALA A 64 48.67 -45.80 -13.84
C ALA A 64 48.70 -45.89 -15.39
N LYS A 65 48.02 -44.98 -16.09
CA LYS A 65 48.05 -44.90 -17.56
C LYS A 65 49.45 -44.58 -18.10
N TYR A 66 50.19 -43.68 -17.46
CA TYR A 66 51.56 -43.35 -17.88
C TYR A 66 52.52 -44.50 -17.63
N VAL A 67 52.40 -45.19 -16.50
CA VAL A 67 53.20 -46.40 -16.21
C VAL A 67 52.94 -47.50 -17.24
N ALA A 68 51.68 -47.72 -17.64
CA ALA A 68 51.34 -48.65 -18.71
C ALA A 68 51.97 -48.26 -20.06
N LYS A 69 51.85 -46.99 -20.46
CA LYS A 69 52.50 -46.48 -21.70
C LYS A 69 54.01 -46.61 -21.68
N LEU A 70 54.66 -46.41 -20.53
CA LEU A 70 56.10 -46.59 -20.38
C LEU A 70 56.51 -48.07 -20.49
N ALA A 71 55.67 -49.00 -20.04
CA ALA A 71 55.90 -50.43 -20.24
C ALA A 71 55.81 -50.82 -21.72
N ASP A 72 54.83 -50.29 -22.45
CA ASP A 72 54.66 -50.53 -23.90
C ASP A 72 55.84 -49.97 -24.71
N LEU A 73 56.30 -48.76 -24.39
CA LEU A 73 57.47 -48.14 -25.05
C LEU A 73 58.78 -48.90 -24.77
N ARG A 74 58.92 -49.49 -23.58
CA ARG A 74 60.05 -50.37 -23.26
C ARG A 74 59.99 -51.69 -24.02
N GLY A 75 58.80 -52.20 -24.35
CA GLY A 75 58.62 -53.38 -25.21
C GLY A 75 58.97 -53.17 -26.68
N LEU A 76 58.96 -51.92 -27.17
CA LEU A 76 59.23 -51.56 -28.57
C LEU A 76 60.69 -51.19 -28.87
N SER A 77 61.57 -51.21 -27.87
CA SER A 77 62.97 -50.77 -28.00
C SER A 77 63.90 -51.86 -28.57
N PHE A 78 63.61 -52.42 -29.76
CA PHE A 78 64.64 -53.05 -30.61
C PHE A 78 64.16 -53.34 -32.05
N THR A 79 64.02 -52.34 -32.93
CA THR A 79 64.07 -52.57 -34.40
C THR A 79 64.68 -51.39 -35.14
N VAL A 80 65.86 -51.61 -35.74
CA VAL A 80 66.71 -50.62 -36.43
C VAL A 80 66.27 -50.41 -37.90
N GLY A 81 64.97 -50.47 -38.19
CA GLY A 81 64.41 -50.42 -39.55
C GLY A 81 63.60 -49.16 -39.90
N THR A 82 63.58 -48.16 -39.02
CA THR A 82 62.54 -47.10 -39.02
C THR A 82 63.04 -45.70 -39.37
N ILE A 83 64.24 -45.52 -39.91
CA ILE A 83 64.80 -44.17 -40.18
C ILE A 83 64.03 -43.44 -41.30
N GLY A 84 63.42 -44.15 -42.26
CA GLY A 84 62.56 -43.55 -43.28
C GLY A 84 61.14 -43.21 -42.80
N LYS A 85 60.55 -44.05 -41.92
CA LYS A 85 59.24 -43.79 -41.31
C LYS A 85 59.30 -42.75 -40.18
N GLN A 86 60.45 -42.63 -39.51
CA GLN A 86 60.71 -41.60 -38.51
C GLN A 86 60.73 -40.18 -39.10
N ASN A 87 61.17 -40.00 -40.34
CA ASN A 87 61.15 -38.68 -40.97
C ASN A 87 59.71 -38.23 -41.28
N ASP A 88 58.88 -39.12 -41.85
CA ASP A 88 57.45 -38.82 -42.09
C ASP A 88 56.67 -38.62 -40.78
N GLU A 89 56.96 -39.42 -39.75
CA GLU A 89 56.41 -39.18 -38.41
C GLU A 89 56.91 -37.88 -37.80
N HIS A 90 58.17 -37.48 -38.04
CA HIS A 90 58.70 -36.22 -37.55
C HIS A 90 58.04 -35.02 -38.23
N TYR A 91 57.81 -35.06 -39.55
CA TYR A 91 57.07 -34.03 -40.27
C TYR A 91 55.59 -33.98 -39.87
N ARG A 92 54.94 -35.12 -39.64
CA ARG A 92 53.58 -35.15 -39.05
C ARG A 92 53.56 -34.54 -37.66
N LEU A 93 54.49 -34.94 -36.79
CA LEU A 93 54.58 -34.40 -35.44
C LEU A 93 54.84 -32.89 -35.45
N GLN A 94 55.67 -32.40 -36.37
CA GLN A 94 55.93 -30.97 -36.54
C GLN A 94 54.68 -30.22 -37.03
N SER A 95 53.93 -30.79 -37.97
CA SER A 95 52.64 -30.26 -38.42
C SER A 95 51.61 -30.24 -37.30
N ASP A 96 51.52 -31.32 -36.52
CA ASP A 96 50.62 -31.43 -35.37
C ASP A 96 51.01 -30.43 -34.27
N ILE A 97 52.31 -30.23 -34.01
CA ILE A 97 52.81 -29.21 -33.08
C ILE A 97 52.45 -27.80 -33.56
N MET A 98 52.57 -27.51 -34.86
CA MET A 98 52.17 -26.22 -35.41
C MET A 98 50.66 -26.00 -35.32
N ALA A 99 49.84 -27.02 -35.59
CA ALA A 99 48.39 -26.95 -35.43
C ALA A 99 47.99 -26.73 -33.96
N VAL A 100 48.59 -27.48 -33.03
CA VAL A 100 48.36 -27.30 -31.59
C VAL A 100 48.81 -25.92 -31.10
N ASN A 101 49.91 -25.38 -31.63
CA ASN A 101 50.33 -24.01 -31.30
C ASN A 101 49.36 -22.96 -31.85
N PHE A 102 48.80 -23.17 -33.04
CA PHE A 102 47.79 -22.27 -33.60
C PHE A 102 46.50 -22.30 -32.76
N ASP A 103 46.02 -23.49 -32.42
CA ASP A 103 44.86 -23.68 -31.54
C ASP A 103 45.10 -23.05 -30.17
N LYS A 104 46.32 -23.21 -29.61
CA LYS A 104 46.72 -22.60 -28.35
C LYS A 104 46.59 -21.07 -28.39
N VAL A 105 47.06 -20.41 -29.45
CA VAL A 105 46.91 -18.96 -29.62
C VAL A 105 45.44 -18.57 -29.72
N GLY A 106 44.62 -19.38 -30.39
CA GLY A 106 43.17 -19.20 -30.44
C GLY A 106 42.53 -19.24 -29.05
N TYR A 107 42.83 -20.27 -28.26
CA TYR A 107 42.32 -20.39 -26.89
C TYR A 107 42.84 -19.29 -25.96
N GLU A 108 44.09 -18.85 -26.09
CA GLU A 108 44.63 -17.72 -25.32
C GLU A 108 43.86 -16.43 -25.62
N SER A 109 43.55 -16.17 -26.88
CA SER A 109 42.73 -15.01 -27.28
C SER A 109 41.29 -15.11 -26.74
N GLU A 110 40.67 -16.29 -26.77
CA GLU A 110 39.34 -16.51 -26.17
C GLU A 110 39.34 -16.30 -24.66
N ILE A 111 40.37 -16.77 -23.96
CA ILE A 111 40.52 -16.57 -22.51
C ILE A 111 40.62 -15.07 -22.19
N GLU A 112 41.43 -14.31 -22.94
CA GLU A 112 41.53 -12.86 -22.75
C GLU A 112 40.19 -12.15 -23.00
N LEU A 113 39.46 -12.56 -24.03
CA LEU A 113 38.12 -12.04 -24.33
C LEU A 113 37.16 -12.31 -23.16
N PHE A 114 37.10 -13.55 -22.65
CA PHE A 114 36.25 -13.88 -21.51
C PHE A 114 36.66 -13.15 -20.24
N GLN A 115 37.95 -12.93 -20.01
CA GLN A 115 38.42 -12.12 -18.88
C GLN A 115 37.96 -10.66 -18.98
N LEU A 116 37.99 -10.07 -20.18
CA LEU A 116 37.45 -8.72 -20.40
C LEU A 116 35.94 -8.69 -20.18
N GLN A 117 35.22 -9.69 -20.69
CA GLN A 117 33.78 -9.79 -20.52
C GLN A 117 33.39 -9.92 -19.04
N ILE A 118 34.11 -10.73 -18.25
CA ILE A 118 33.92 -10.85 -16.80
C ILE A 118 34.13 -9.50 -16.11
N LYS A 119 35.19 -8.75 -16.48
CA LYS A 119 35.45 -7.42 -15.91
C LYS A 119 34.31 -6.44 -16.20
N ILE A 120 33.78 -6.45 -17.42
CA ILE A 120 32.63 -5.60 -17.80
C ILE A 120 31.40 -5.96 -16.97
N TYR A 121 31.06 -7.24 -16.84
CA TYR A 121 29.92 -7.65 -16.03
C TYR A 121 30.10 -7.31 -14.55
N GLN A 122 31.31 -7.44 -14.00
CA GLN A 122 31.61 -7.02 -12.63
C GLN A 122 31.37 -5.51 -12.44
N GLN A 123 31.78 -4.68 -13.39
CA GLN A 123 31.53 -3.23 -13.36
C GLN A 123 30.04 -2.90 -13.46
N MET A 124 29.29 -3.60 -14.33
CA MET A 124 27.85 -3.42 -14.46
C MET A 124 27.12 -3.78 -13.16
N ILE A 125 27.44 -4.92 -12.55
CA ILE A 125 26.86 -5.35 -11.27
C ILE A 125 27.18 -4.32 -10.18
N GLN A 126 28.41 -3.79 -10.14
CA GLN A 126 28.80 -2.78 -9.16
C GLN A 126 28.01 -1.47 -9.35
N ALA A 127 27.84 -1.01 -10.58
CA ALA A 127 27.06 0.20 -10.88
C ALA A 127 25.57 0.02 -10.55
N GLU A 128 25.01 -1.15 -10.85
CA GLU A 128 23.63 -1.48 -10.51
C GLU A 128 23.40 -1.53 -9.00
N ASN A 129 24.30 -2.18 -8.25
CA ASN A 129 24.24 -2.21 -6.79
C ASN A 129 24.34 -0.80 -6.18
N GLN A 130 25.22 0.05 -6.70
CA GLN A 130 25.30 1.46 -6.27
C GLN A 130 23.99 2.22 -6.52
N SER A 131 23.38 2.02 -7.69
CA SER A 131 22.09 2.65 -8.01
C SER A 131 20.97 2.16 -7.08
N ILE A 132 20.94 0.86 -6.78
CA ILE A 132 19.97 0.27 -5.84
C ILE A 132 20.17 0.86 -4.43
N ASP A 133 21.41 0.97 -3.95
CA ASP A 133 21.72 1.52 -2.65
C ASP A 133 21.33 3.01 -2.54
N GLU A 134 21.57 3.80 -3.59
CA GLU A 134 21.13 5.20 -3.66
C GLU A 134 19.60 5.33 -3.61
N GLN A 135 18.90 4.50 -4.38
CA GLN A 135 17.43 4.46 -4.36
C GLN A 135 16.89 4.05 -2.99
N ARG A 136 17.49 3.03 -2.37
CA ARG A 136 17.14 2.56 -1.04
C ARG A 136 17.33 3.66 0.01
N LEU A 137 18.47 4.36 -0.02
CA LEU A 137 18.74 5.48 0.88
C LEU A 137 17.76 6.64 0.67
N LYS A 138 17.35 6.91 -0.58
CA LYS A 138 16.35 7.93 -0.88
C LYS A 138 14.98 7.56 -0.29
N LEU A 139 14.53 6.34 -0.51
CA LEU A 139 13.26 5.83 0.03
C LEU A 139 13.27 5.80 1.56
N GLU A 140 14.39 5.44 2.19
CA GLU A 140 14.53 5.45 3.65
C GLU A 140 14.45 6.88 4.22
N ARG A 141 15.03 7.87 3.54
CA ARG A 141 14.88 9.28 3.93
C ARG A 141 13.44 9.75 3.79
N GLU A 142 12.77 9.44 2.69
CA GLU A 142 11.36 9.79 2.47
C GLU A 142 10.44 9.12 3.52
N LEU A 143 10.69 7.85 3.84
CA LEU A 143 9.97 7.13 4.88
C LEU A 143 10.17 7.80 6.24
N ASN A 144 11.40 8.12 6.62
CA ASN A 144 11.71 8.80 7.89
C ASN A 144 11.10 10.20 7.97
N GLN A 145 11.12 10.96 6.88
CA GLN A 145 10.44 12.25 6.79
C GLN A 145 8.92 12.09 6.98
N SER A 146 8.29 11.15 6.29
CA SER A 146 6.86 10.88 6.43
C SER A 146 6.47 10.43 7.84
N ALA A 147 7.29 9.59 8.48
CA ALA A 147 7.09 9.13 9.84
C ALA A 147 7.17 10.29 10.84
N SER A 148 8.16 11.17 10.70
CA SER A 148 8.26 12.37 11.56
C SER A 148 7.08 13.32 11.36
N ALA A 149 6.60 13.50 10.13
CA ALA A 149 5.43 14.31 9.84
C ALA A 149 4.16 13.73 10.48
N LEU A 150 3.98 12.40 10.45
CA LEU A 150 2.87 11.72 11.11
C LEU A 150 2.91 11.87 12.63
N VAL A 151 4.09 11.78 13.25
CA VAL A 151 4.27 12.01 14.69
C VAL A 151 3.87 13.45 15.05
N ASN A 152 4.35 14.44 14.28
CA ASN A 152 4.01 15.85 14.49
C ASN A 152 2.50 16.12 14.30
N LEU A 153 1.88 15.47 13.32
CA LEU A 153 0.44 15.58 13.10
C LEU A 153 -0.33 15.00 14.30
N ARG A 154 0.11 13.85 14.81
CA ARG A 154 -0.51 13.18 15.96
C ARG A 154 -0.39 14.00 17.24
N THR A 155 0.76 14.62 17.50
CA THR A 155 0.93 15.52 18.65
C THR A 155 0.05 16.76 18.51
N SER A 156 0.00 17.36 17.32
CA SER A 156 -0.88 18.51 17.04
C SER A 156 -2.37 18.17 17.25
N TYR A 157 -2.84 17.01 16.79
CA TYR A 157 -4.22 16.57 17.05
C TYR A 157 -4.48 16.31 18.55
N ALA A 158 -3.50 15.79 19.28
CA ALA A 158 -3.63 15.59 20.72
C ALA A 158 -3.75 16.93 21.47
N GLU A 159 -2.93 17.92 21.11
CA GLU A 159 -3.00 19.28 21.64
C GLU A 159 -4.33 19.96 21.32
N LEU A 160 -4.80 19.86 20.08
CA LEU A 160 -6.10 20.39 19.67
C LEU A 160 -7.24 19.71 20.45
N GLY A 161 -7.15 18.39 20.67
CA GLY A 161 -8.09 17.65 21.51
C GLY A 161 -8.13 18.16 22.95
N GLN A 162 -6.97 18.47 23.54
CA GLN A 162 -6.91 19.09 24.86
C GLN A 162 -7.55 20.49 24.88
N GLN A 163 -7.27 21.32 23.87
CA GLN A 163 -7.87 22.66 23.75
C GLN A 163 -9.40 22.59 23.60
N VAL A 164 -9.92 21.70 22.78
CA VAL A 164 -11.37 21.49 22.66
C VAL A 164 -11.96 21.03 24.00
N GLY A 165 -11.25 20.17 24.73
CA GLY A 165 -11.62 19.76 26.08
C GLY A 165 -11.74 20.93 27.06
N THR A 166 -10.75 21.84 27.08
CA THR A 166 -10.77 23.03 27.95
C THR A 166 -11.86 24.01 27.54
N TYR A 167 -12.06 24.28 26.24
CA TYR A 167 -13.16 25.12 25.76
C TYR A 167 -14.53 24.57 26.16
N ARG A 168 -14.75 23.26 26.01
CA ARG A 168 -16.00 22.62 26.40
C ARG A 168 -16.27 22.75 27.90
N ALA A 169 -15.24 22.56 28.73
CA ALA A 169 -15.36 22.74 30.18
C ALA A 169 -15.71 24.19 30.54
N THR A 170 -15.05 25.17 29.92
CA THR A 170 -15.35 26.61 30.12
C THR A 170 -16.75 26.97 29.66
N CYS A 171 -17.21 26.50 28.51
CA CYS A 171 -18.58 26.71 28.04
C CYS A 171 -19.62 26.14 29.02
N GLN A 172 -19.36 24.94 29.57
CA GLN A 172 -20.23 24.32 30.55
C GLN A 172 -20.28 25.11 31.86
N ASP A 173 -19.14 25.61 32.34
CA ASP A 173 -19.07 26.46 33.54
C ASP A 173 -19.82 27.78 33.32
N MET A 174 -19.59 28.46 32.20
CA MET A 174 -20.29 29.70 31.84
C MET A 174 -21.81 29.50 31.73
N LEU A 175 -22.26 28.37 31.18
CA LEU A 175 -23.67 28.01 31.13
C LEU A 175 -24.25 27.83 32.54
N GLN A 176 -23.52 27.15 33.44
CA GLN A 176 -23.95 27.01 34.83
C GLN A 176 -24.04 28.36 35.55
N GLN A 177 -23.09 29.25 35.32
CA GLN A 177 -23.12 30.61 35.87
C GLN A 177 -24.33 31.39 35.35
N TYR A 178 -24.60 31.33 34.05
CA TYR A 178 -25.77 31.96 33.43
C TYR A 178 -27.09 31.46 34.05
N LEU A 179 -27.23 30.14 34.21
CA LEU A 179 -28.44 29.55 34.80
C LEU A 179 -28.63 29.98 36.26
N ARG A 180 -27.55 30.10 37.04
CA ARG A 180 -27.61 30.65 38.41
C ARG A 180 -28.07 32.10 38.40
N LEU A 181 -27.49 32.93 37.55
CA LEU A 181 -27.86 34.34 37.44
C LEU A 181 -29.32 34.52 37.00
N ALA A 182 -29.78 33.72 36.04
CA ALA A 182 -31.17 33.73 35.59
C ALA A 182 -32.15 33.36 36.71
N LYS A 183 -31.78 32.36 37.54
CA LYS A 183 -32.55 31.99 38.73
C LYS A 183 -32.60 33.14 39.73
N ASP A 184 -31.46 33.74 40.05
CA ASP A 184 -31.37 34.85 41.01
C ASP A 184 -32.18 36.07 40.55
N TRP A 185 -32.11 36.39 39.25
CA TRP A 185 -32.93 37.43 38.64
C TRP A 185 -34.42 37.15 38.77
N SER A 186 -34.86 35.90 38.55
CA SER A 186 -36.27 35.52 38.70
C SER A 186 -36.78 35.70 40.15
N ILE A 187 -35.94 35.36 41.14
CA ILE A 187 -36.23 35.54 42.56
C ILE A 187 -36.35 37.02 42.88
N SER A 188 -35.38 37.83 42.45
CA SER A 188 -35.39 39.29 42.64
C SER A 188 -36.63 39.94 42.00
N LYS A 189 -36.97 39.54 40.78
CA LYS A 189 -38.18 40.01 40.09
C LYS A 189 -39.46 39.69 40.86
N LYS A 190 -39.56 38.48 41.44
CA LYS A 190 -40.68 38.09 42.30
C LYS A 190 -40.76 38.99 43.55
N GLN A 191 -39.64 39.23 44.21
CA GLN A 191 -39.57 40.10 45.39
C GLN A 191 -39.99 41.55 45.06
N ILE A 192 -39.53 42.10 43.93
CA ILE A 192 -39.94 43.43 43.48
C ILE A 192 -41.46 43.50 43.26
N ASN A 193 -42.05 42.48 42.65
CA ASN A 193 -43.50 42.42 42.45
C ASN A 193 -44.26 42.34 43.78
N GLU A 194 -43.81 41.52 44.73
CA GLU A 194 -44.39 41.45 46.07
C GLU A 194 -44.33 42.80 46.80
N LEU A 195 -43.19 43.49 46.74
CA LEU A 195 -43.03 44.84 47.30
C LEU A 195 -43.96 45.85 46.62
N LYS A 196 -44.09 45.79 45.29
CA LYS A 196 -45.02 46.66 44.53
C LYS A 196 -46.46 46.46 44.97
N ILE A 197 -46.89 45.21 45.18
CA ILE A 197 -48.22 44.87 45.69
C ILE A 197 -48.41 45.42 47.10
N ARG A 198 -47.43 45.21 48.02
CA ARG A 198 -47.50 45.75 49.38
C ARG A 198 -47.61 47.27 49.40
N VAL A 199 -46.78 47.97 48.62
CA VAL A 199 -46.83 49.43 48.49
C VAL A 199 -48.21 49.89 48.02
N GLN A 200 -48.81 49.20 47.03
CA GLN A 200 -50.14 49.54 46.55
C GLN A 200 -51.23 49.29 47.60
N MET A 201 -51.14 48.18 48.34
CA MET A 201 -52.04 47.86 49.45
C MET A 201 -51.97 48.93 50.54
N THR A 202 -50.77 49.34 50.96
CA THR A 202 -50.58 50.42 51.94
C THR A 202 -51.12 51.75 51.43
N LYS A 203 -50.90 52.10 50.15
CA LYS A 203 -51.50 53.31 49.54
C LYS A 203 -53.01 53.29 49.62
N ASN A 204 -53.64 52.15 49.33
CA ASN A 204 -55.08 51.98 49.40
C ASN A 204 -55.59 52.06 50.85
N GLN A 205 -54.89 51.44 51.81
CA GLN A 205 -55.21 51.56 53.25
C GLN A 205 -55.14 53.01 53.72
N ILE A 206 -54.10 53.77 53.32
CA ILE A 206 -54.00 55.20 53.65
C ILE A 206 -55.16 55.99 53.07
N LYS A 207 -55.52 55.75 51.80
CA LYS A 207 -56.69 56.39 51.15
C LYS A 207 -57.97 56.08 51.91
N PHE A 208 -58.21 54.82 52.25
CA PHE A 208 -59.37 54.38 53.00
C PHE A 208 -59.45 55.05 54.38
N SER A 209 -58.36 55.06 55.15
CA SER A 209 -58.30 55.73 56.45
C SER A 209 -58.53 57.24 56.34
N LYS A 210 -58.06 57.90 55.27
CA LYS A 210 -58.36 59.31 55.00
C LYS A 210 -59.86 59.53 54.76
N ILE A 211 -60.50 58.69 53.95
CA ILE A 211 -61.94 58.75 53.67
C ILE A 211 -62.76 58.51 54.95
N LEU A 212 -62.40 57.50 55.75
CA LEU A 212 -63.05 57.24 57.04
C LEU A 212 -62.93 58.44 57.97
N ARG A 213 -61.73 59.03 58.07
CA ARG A 213 -61.50 60.22 58.91
C ARG A 213 -62.34 61.41 58.42
N SER A 214 -62.42 61.66 57.10
CA SER A 214 -63.28 62.72 56.58
C SER A 214 -64.76 62.46 56.83
N TYR A 215 -65.21 61.21 56.72
CA TYR A 215 -66.59 60.83 57.00
C TYR A 215 -66.96 61.02 58.47
N VAL A 216 -66.11 60.58 59.41
CA VAL A 216 -66.31 60.79 60.85
C VAL A 216 -66.34 62.29 61.19
N LEU A 217 -65.46 63.09 60.58
CA LEU A 217 -65.47 64.54 60.74
C LEU A 217 -66.75 65.19 60.17
N SER A 218 -67.26 64.70 59.05
CA SER A 218 -68.54 65.19 58.46
C SER A 218 -69.78 64.78 59.26
N LYS A 219 -69.71 63.68 60.03
CA LYS A 219 -70.81 63.18 60.86
C LYS A 219 -70.93 63.82 62.24
N ASN A 220 -69.97 64.66 62.64
CA ASN A 220 -70.11 65.48 63.84
C ASN A 220 -71.15 66.61 63.69
N ASP A 221 -71.74 66.83 62.50
CA ASP A 221 -72.74 67.87 62.27
C ASP A 221 -74.16 67.40 61.92
N VAL A 222 -74.44 66.10 61.72
CA VAL A 222 -75.82 65.67 61.37
C VAL A 222 -76.14 64.28 61.91
N PHE A 223 -76.75 64.23 63.10
CA PHE A 223 -77.49 63.06 63.59
C PHE A 223 -78.89 63.04 62.96
N SER A 224 -79.00 62.45 61.77
CA SER A 224 -80.16 61.69 61.26
C SER A 224 -79.97 61.47 59.77
N MET A 225 -79.47 60.30 59.37
CA MET A 225 -79.43 59.93 57.96
C MET A 225 -79.95 58.51 57.82
N ASP A 226 -80.95 58.38 56.95
CA ASP A 226 -81.75 57.19 56.73
C ASP A 226 -80.91 56.05 56.14
N MET A 227 -81.15 54.82 56.60
CA MET A 227 -80.33 53.63 56.28
C MET A 227 -80.54 53.14 54.83
N SER A 228 -81.56 53.67 54.13
CA SER A 228 -81.85 53.34 52.73
C SER A 228 -80.81 53.93 51.75
N ASP A 229 -80.42 55.19 51.94
CA ASP A 229 -79.44 55.88 51.08
C ASP A 229 -78.06 55.22 51.11
N PHE A 230 -77.71 54.61 52.23
CA PHE A 230 -76.45 53.89 52.38
C PHE A 230 -76.39 52.62 51.52
N SER A 231 -77.52 51.92 51.37
CA SER A 231 -77.58 50.71 50.54
C SER A 231 -77.44 51.04 49.05
N GLU A 232 -78.09 52.11 48.59
CA GLU A 232 -78.00 52.56 47.20
C GLU A 232 -76.61 53.09 46.86
N PHE A 233 -75.98 53.83 47.78
CA PHE A 233 -74.59 54.25 47.65
C PHE A 233 -73.64 53.07 47.43
N TRP A 234 -73.73 52.03 48.26
CA TRP A 234 -72.86 50.86 48.09
C TRP A 234 -73.15 50.08 46.83
N LYS A 235 -74.41 49.94 46.41
CA LYS A 235 -74.74 49.32 45.11
C LYS A 235 -74.09 50.08 43.96
N HIS A 236 -74.19 51.41 43.96
CA HIS A 236 -73.56 52.25 42.94
C HIS A 236 -72.04 52.11 42.94
N GLU A 237 -71.39 52.21 44.10
CA GLU A 237 -69.93 52.06 44.22
C GLU A 237 -69.45 50.67 43.80
N TRP A 238 -70.19 49.61 44.16
CA TRP A 238 -69.89 48.24 43.72
C TRP A 238 -70.03 48.09 42.20
N GLU A 239 -71.08 48.65 41.60
CA GLU A 239 -71.22 48.65 40.14
C GLU A 239 -70.07 49.39 39.45
N GLN A 240 -69.64 50.53 39.98
CA GLN A 240 -68.49 51.28 39.45
C GLN A 240 -67.19 50.48 39.54
N ILE A 241 -66.96 49.80 40.68
CA ILE A 241 -65.79 48.94 40.87
C ILE A 241 -65.84 47.76 39.89
N ILE A 242 -66.99 47.10 39.72
CA ILE A 242 -67.14 45.98 38.77
C ILE A 242 -66.91 46.45 37.34
N LYS A 243 -67.46 47.61 36.94
CA LYS A 243 -67.23 48.20 35.62
C LYS A 243 -65.75 48.47 35.38
N LYS A 244 -65.07 49.03 36.39
CA LYS A 244 -63.63 49.29 36.31
C LYS A 244 -62.81 48.01 36.20
N ILE A 245 -63.13 46.98 36.98
CA ILE A 245 -62.46 45.68 36.90
C ILE A 245 -62.63 45.06 35.51
N ARG A 246 -63.85 45.07 34.95
CA ARG A 246 -64.09 44.57 33.59
C ARG A 246 -63.26 45.31 32.55
N HIS A 247 -63.24 46.64 32.64
CA HIS A 247 -62.43 47.47 31.74
C HIS A 247 -60.92 47.16 31.85
N ASP A 248 -60.39 47.04 33.08
CA ASP A 248 -58.99 46.70 33.30
C ASP A 248 -58.66 45.29 32.75
N PHE A 249 -59.58 44.33 32.85
CA PHE A 249 -59.43 43.01 32.24
C PHE A 249 -59.44 43.05 30.71
N GLU A 250 -60.32 43.83 30.10
CA GLU A 250 -60.37 44.01 28.64
C GLU A 250 -59.09 44.63 28.12
N LEU A 251 -58.55 45.66 28.80
CA LEU A 251 -57.28 46.27 28.46
C LEU A 251 -56.12 45.29 28.59
N LEU A 252 -56.07 44.52 29.68
CA LEU A 252 -55.03 43.50 29.90
C LEU A 252 -55.10 42.41 28.83
N TYR A 253 -56.30 41.91 28.52
CA TYR A 253 -56.50 40.88 27.50
C TYR A 253 -56.11 41.39 26.11
N GLY A 254 -56.51 42.62 25.76
CA GLY A 254 -56.12 43.26 24.52
C GLY A 254 -54.61 43.42 24.39
N ALA A 255 -53.92 43.87 25.44
CA ALA A 255 -52.47 44.00 25.47
C ALA A 255 -51.76 42.64 25.30
N MET A 256 -52.20 41.63 26.05
CA MET A 256 -51.65 40.27 25.96
C MET A 256 -51.86 39.65 24.56
N HIS A 257 -53.04 39.87 23.97
CA HIS A 257 -53.33 39.41 22.61
C HIS A 257 -52.44 40.11 21.59
N GLN A 258 -52.21 41.42 21.72
CA GLN A 258 -51.32 42.17 20.84
C GLN A 258 -49.86 41.73 20.99
N GLU A 259 -49.36 41.49 22.20
CA GLU A 259 -48.02 40.93 22.41
C GLU A 259 -47.87 39.56 21.75
N THR A 260 -48.91 38.72 21.82
CA THR A 260 -48.93 37.40 21.17
C THR A 260 -48.86 37.54 19.66
N ILE A 261 -49.63 38.45 19.05
CA ILE A 261 -49.57 38.75 17.61
C ILE A 261 -48.16 39.23 17.23
N ASN A 262 -47.61 40.19 17.96
CA ASN A 262 -46.28 40.74 17.70
C ASN A 262 -45.19 39.65 17.77
N PHE A 263 -45.30 38.72 18.72
CA PHE A 263 -44.39 37.58 18.83
C PHE A 263 -44.43 36.69 17.58
N TYR A 264 -45.62 36.33 17.11
CA TYR A 264 -45.76 35.50 15.90
C TYR A 264 -45.29 36.22 14.64
N GLU A 265 -45.55 37.52 14.52
CA GLU A 265 -45.03 38.33 13.41
C GLU A 265 -43.50 38.39 13.41
N MET A 266 -42.88 38.63 14.57
CA MET A 266 -41.44 38.63 14.73
C MET A 266 -40.84 37.26 14.36
N LYS A 267 -41.45 36.17 14.85
CA LYS A 267 -40.96 34.81 14.56
C LYS A 267 -41.11 34.44 13.08
N THR A 268 -42.16 34.92 12.44
CA THR A 268 -42.36 34.75 10.99
C THR A 268 -41.27 35.48 10.19
N LYS A 269 -40.92 36.71 10.59
CA LYS A 269 -39.83 37.47 9.96
C LYS A 269 -38.46 36.81 10.16
N GLU A 270 -38.18 36.29 11.36
CA GLU A 270 -36.93 35.54 11.62
C GLU A 270 -36.82 34.31 10.71
N LEU A 271 -37.88 33.50 10.61
CA LEU A 271 -37.90 32.33 9.73
C LEU A 271 -37.73 32.71 8.26
N GLN A 272 -38.30 33.84 7.83
CA GLN A 272 -38.13 34.36 6.48
C GLN A 272 -36.67 34.75 6.20
N ILE A 273 -35.99 35.41 7.14
CA ILE A 273 -34.56 35.73 7.03
C ILE A 273 -33.72 34.46 6.97
N GLU A 274 -34.00 33.47 7.80
CA GLU A 274 -33.29 32.17 7.77
C GLU A 274 -33.47 31.47 6.42
N LEU A 275 -34.69 31.46 5.87
CA LEU A 275 -34.95 30.91 4.54
C LEU A 275 -34.21 31.66 3.43
N GLU A 276 -34.16 32.99 3.49
CA GLU A 276 -33.39 33.80 2.54
C GLU A 276 -31.90 33.51 2.63
N GLN A 277 -31.35 33.36 3.85
CA GLN A 277 -29.95 32.97 4.05
C GLN A 277 -29.67 31.59 3.45
N ILE A 278 -30.50 30.58 3.76
CA ILE A 278 -30.35 29.23 3.21
C ILE A 278 -30.40 29.27 1.67
N THR A 279 -31.33 30.05 1.10
CA THR A 279 -31.47 30.22 -0.35
C THR A 279 -30.24 30.86 -0.98
N GLN A 280 -29.55 31.76 -0.28
CA GLN A 280 -28.29 32.38 -0.75
C GLN A 280 -27.09 31.43 -0.66
N TYR A 281 -27.03 30.56 0.36
CA TYR A 281 -25.91 29.61 0.52
C TYR A 281 -25.99 28.42 -0.43
N GLN A 282 -27.20 27.96 -0.74
CA GLN A 282 -27.44 26.80 -1.61
C GLN A 282 -26.76 26.88 -3.00
N PRO A 283 -26.80 27.99 -3.77
CA PRO A 283 -26.10 28.07 -5.05
C PRO A 283 -24.57 28.03 -4.91
N VAL A 284 -24.01 28.57 -3.83
CA VAL A 284 -22.56 28.55 -3.57
C VAL A 284 -22.08 27.13 -3.26
N GLU A 285 -22.84 26.38 -2.47
CA GLU A 285 -22.55 24.97 -2.22
C GLU A 285 -22.71 24.13 -3.48
N ASN A 286 -23.77 24.36 -4.26
CA ASN A 286 -23.97 23.70 -5.54
C ASN A 286 -22.82 23.99 -6.52
N GLU A 287 -22.34 25.23 -6.60
CA GLU A 287 -21.20 25.59 -7.45
C GLU A 287 -19.92 24.87 -7.00
N LYS A 288 -19.67 24.78 -5.70
CA LYS A 288 -18.53 24.00 -5.15
C LYS A 288 -18.64 22.52 -5.50
N HIS A 289 -19.83 21.94 -5.36
CA HIS A 289 -20.09 20.54 -5.72
C HIS A 289 -19.88 20.29 -7.22
N VAL A 290 -20.37 21.19 -8.08
CA VAL A 290 -20.17 21.10 -9.54
C VAL A 290 -18.68 21.19 -9.89
N LYS A 291 -17.92 22.13 -9.31
CA LYS A 291 -16.47 22.24 -9.53
C LYS A 291 -15.71 21.01 -9.07
N PHE A 292 -16.08 20.45 -7.91
CA PHE A 292 -15.49 19.22 -7.41
C PHE A 292 -15.77 18.03 -8.33
N GLN A 293 -17.01 17.90 -8.82
CA GLN A 293 -17.39 16.84 -9.76
C GLN A 293 -16.66 16.97 -11.10
N GLN A 294 -16.52 18.19 -11.63
CA GLN A 294 -15.72 18.46 -12.85
C GLN A 294 -14.26 18.06 -12.67
N LYS A 295 -13.65 18.39 -11.52
CA LYS A 295 -12.28 17.99 -11.20
C LYS A 295 -12.14 16.47 -11.18
N LEU A 296 -13.04 15.77 -10.48
CA LEU A 296 -13.03 14.31 -10.40
C LEU A 296 -13.19 13.65 -11.78
N GLN A 297 -14.03 14.22 -12.64
CA GLN A 297 -14.22 13.76 -14.01
C GLN A 297 -12.95 13.95 -14.85
N SER A 298 -12.27 15.08 -14.73
CA SER A 298 -11.00 15.32 -15.42
C SER A 298 -9.88 14.36 -14.98
N GLU A 299 -9.79 14.06 -13.68
CA GLU A 299 -8.83 13.09 -13.14
C GLU A 299 -9.13 11.67 -13.66
N TYR A 300 -10.42 11.29 -13.72
CA TYR A 300 -10.84 10.01 -14.26
C TYR A 300 -10.48 9.85 -15.76
N GLU A 301 -10.72 10.90 -16.56
CA GLU A 301 -10.33 10.91 -17.98
C GLU A 301 -8.82 10.80 -18.17
N GLU A 302 -8.02 11.43 -17.31
CA GLU A 302 -6.55 11.31 -17.34
C GLU A 302 -6.08 9.88 -17.03
N VAL A 303 -6.67 9.26 -16.00
CA VAL A 303 -6.38 7.86 -15.63
C VAL A 303 -6.77 6.91 -16.77
N GLN A 304 -7.93 7.11 -17.41
CA GLN A 304 -8.33 6.30 -18.57
C GLN A 304 -7.35 6.43 -19.74
N LYS A 305 -6.84 7.65 -20.02
CA LYS A 305 -5.83 7.86 -21.06
C LYS A 305 -4.52 7.15 -20.74
N LYS A 306 -4.05 7.24 -19.48
CA LYS A 306 -2.85 6.54 -19.01
C LYS A 306 -3.01 5.02 -19.16
N PHE A 307 -4.13 4.47 -18.69
CA PHE A 307 -4.44 3.05 -18.83
C PHE A 307 -4.48 2.59 -20.30
N ALA A 308 -5.08 3.40 -21.19
CA ALA A 308 -5.08 3.10 -22.62
C ALA A 308 -3.67 3.07 -23.21
N SER A 309 -2.79 4.02 -22.82
CA SER A 309 -1.40 4.04 -23.27
C SER A 309 -0.58 2.86 -22.74
N GLU A 310 -0.74 2.48 -21.47
CA GLU A 310 -0.07 1.32 -20.88
C GLU A 310 -0.52 0.01 -21.55
N LYS A 311 -1.82 -0.12 -21.81
CA LYS A 311 -2.37 -1.26 -22.55
C LYS A 311 -1.79 -1.36 -23.96
N GLN A 312 -1.60 -0.24 -24.64
CA GLN A 312 -0.98 -0.23 -25.95
C GLN A 312 0.49 -0.68 -25.90
N VAL A 313 1.26 -0.19 -24.93
CA VAL A 313 2.65 -0.63 -24.71
C VAL A 313 2.71 -2.13 -24.42
N LEU A 314 1.79 -2.65 -23.62
CA LEU A 314 1.70 -4.09 -23.35
C LEU A 314 1.39 -4.89 -24.62
N MET A 315 0.46 -4.45 -25.46
CA MET A 315 0.18 -5.12 -26.73
C MET A 315 1.39 -5.10 -27.68
N GLU A 316 2.14 -3.99 -27.73
CA GLU A 316 3.35 -3.89 -28.55
C GLU A 316 4.47 -4.83 -28.03
N LEU A 317 4.65 -4.90 -26.71
CA LEU A 317 5.57 -5.85 -26.08
C LEU A 317 5.16 -7.30 -26.34
N GLU A 318 3.86 -7.61 -26.22
CA GLU A 318 3.33 -8.93 -26.54
C GLU A 318 3.60 -9.29 -28.01
N ALA A 319 3.32 -8.38 -28.94
CA ALA A 319 3.58 -8.60 -30.36
C ALA A 319 5.07 -8.78 -30.68
N THR A 320 5.97 -8.16 -29.90
CA THR A 320 7.42 -8.21 -30.14
C THR A 320 8.07 -9.46 -29.53
N TYR A 321 7.54 -9.97 -28.42
CA TYR A 321 8.18 -11.04 -27.64
C TYR A 321 7.40 -12.35 -27.55
N TYR A 322 6.12 -12.40 -27.94
CA TYR A 322 5.42 -13.66 -28.09
C TYR A 322 5.71 -14.28 -29.46
N CYS A 323 6.61 -15.25 -29.46
CA CYS A 323 6.43 -16.41 -30.32
C CYS A 323 5.02 -16.97 -29.99
N PRO A 324 4.06 -17.00 -30.93
CA PRO A 324 2.69 -17.39 -30.63
C PRO A 324 2.69 -18.73 -29.88
N LEU A 325 2.04 -18.78 -28.71
CA LEU A 325 1.98 -19.98 -27.88
C LEU A 325 1.36 -21.21 -28.58
N ASP A 326 0.76 -20.99 -29.76
CA ASP A 326 0.19 -22.02 -30.61
C ASP A 326 1.22 -22.69 -31.53
N SER A 327 2.50 -22.28 -31.53
CA SER A 327 3.51 -22.96 -32.33
C SER A 327 3.85 -24.31 -31.70
N THR A 328 3.21 -25.37 -32.18
CA THR A 328 3.48 -26.80 -31.94
C THR A 328 4.89 -27.25 -32.36
N HIS A 329 5.78 -26.31 -32.68
CA HIS A 329 7.11 -26.54 -33.20
C HIS A 329 8.14 -25.55 -32.66
N ILE A 330 9.39 -26.00 -32.65
CA ILE A 330 10.58 -25.18 -32.38
C ILE A 330 11.20 -24.83 -33.73
N CYS A 331 11.34 -23.54 -34.04
CA CYS A 331 12.06 -23.08 -35.22
C CYS A 331 13.51 -22.72 -34.85
N LEU A 332 14.48 -23.36 -35.51
CA LEU A 332 15.89 -23.00 -35.46
C LEU A 332 16.24 -22.27 -36.76
N MET A 333 16.65 -21.01 -36.67
CA MET A 333 17.03 -20.22 -37.85
C MET A 333 18.53 -19.94 -37.86
N ASN A 334 19.18 -20.15 -39.01
CA ASN A 334 20.58 -19.75 -39.20
C ASN A 334 20.61 -18.29 -39.67
N GLN A 335 20.94 -17.38 -38.75
CA GLN A 335 21.10 -15.95 -39.03
C GLN A 335 22.48 -15.59 -39.61
N SER A 336 23.40 -16.54 -39.78
CA SER A 336 24.69 -16.29 -40.42
C SER A 336 24.47 -15.90 -41.89
N ALA A 337 25.16 -14.86 -42.35
CA ALA A 337 25.01 -14.33 -43.70
C ALA A 337 25.61 -15.26 -44.79
N SER A 338 26.62 -16.07 -44.44
CA SER A 338 27.39 -16.87 -45.41
C SER A 338 27.78 -18.26 -44.92
N GLU A 339 27.71 -18.54 -43.62
CA GLU A 339 28.19 -19.80 -43.06
C GLU A 339 27.09 -20.85 -42.91
N THR A 340 27.40 -22.06 -43.38
CA THR A 340 26.59 -23.24 -43.06
C THR A 340 26.96 -23.73 -41.68
N ILE A 341 25.97 -23.83 -40.79
CA ILE A 341 26.16 -24.34 -39.43
C ILE A 341 25.86 -25.83 -39.42
N ASP A 342 26.81 -26.63 -38.93
CA ASP A 342 26.58 -28.05 -38.66
C ASP A 342 25.87 -28.20 -37.32
N ILE A 343 24.58 -28.53 -37.39
CA ILE A 343 23.72 -28.75 -36.22
C ILE A 343 23.55 -30.24 -35.92
N SER A 344 24.38 -31.09 -36.53
CA SER A 344 24.41 -32.52 -36.24
C SER A 344 24.63 -32.75 -34.75
N ARG A 345 23.86 -33.65 -34.15
CA ARG A 345 23.97 -34.05 -32.73
C ARG A 345 23.66 -32.95 -31.71
N TRP A 346 23.15 -31.80 -32.13
CA TRP A 346 22.63 -30.81 -31.21
C TRP A 346 21.46 -31.40 -30.42
N ARG A 347 21.38 -31.06 -29.14
CA ARG A 347 20.36 -31.58 -28.21
C ARG A 347 19.41 -30.46 -27.81
N LEU A 348 18.14 -30.62 -28.17
CA LEU A 348 17.05 -29.77 -27.73
C LEU A 348 16.53 -30.31 -26.40
N LEU A 349 16.57 -29.48 -25.36
CA LEU A 349 16.15 -29.81 -24.00
C LEU A 349 15.08 -28.84 -23.54
N ARG A 350 13.88 -29.34 -23.20
CA ARG A 350 12.86 -28.57 -22.49
C ARG A 350 12.93 -28.91 -21.01
N ARG A 351 13.17 -27.92 -20.16
CA ARG A 351 13.07 -28.05 -18.70
C ARG A 351 11.85 -27.30 -18.19
N VAL A 352 11.10 -27.93 -17.30
CA VAL A 352 10.02 -27.30 -16.51
C VAL A 352 10.33 -27.64 -15.06
N ASP A 353 10.44 -26.63 -14.21
CA ASP A 353 10.79 -26.78 -12.78
C ASP A 353 12.04 -27.63 -12.55
N SER A 354 13.10 -27.34 -13.30
CA SER A 354 14.40 -28.04 -13.25
C SER A 354 14.38 -29.51 -13.67
N LYS A 355 13.24 -30.07 -14.08
CA LYS A 355 13.12 -31.42 -14.65
C LYS A 355 13.14 -31.35 -16.17
N VAL A 356 13.94 -32.21 -16.81
CA VAL A 356 13.93 -32.37 -18.27
C VAL A 356 12.66 -33.11 -18.67
N VAL A 357 11.77 -32.43 -19.39
CA VAL A 357 10.48 -32.97 -19.86
C VAL A 357 10.58 -33.49 -21.29
N LEU A 358 11.45 -32.89 -22.12
CA LEU A 358 11.69 -33.32 -23.49
C LEU A 358 13.18 -33.24 -23.81
N GLN A 359 13.71 -34.30 -24.42
CA GLN A 359 15.08 -34.35 -24.94
C GLN A 359 15.06 -34.92 -26.36
N TYR A 360 15.54 -34.16 -27.33
CA TYR A 360 15.65 -34.59 -28.72
C TYR A 360 17.05 -34.29 -29.27
N THR A 361 17.65 -35.26 -29.95
CA THR A 361 18.97 -35.11 -30.58
C THR A 361 18.79 -35.07 -32.09
N LEU A 362 19.29 -34.01 -32.72
CA LEU A 362 19.21 -33.86 -34.17
C LEU A 362 20.05 -34.93 -34.90
N PRO A 363 19.55 -35.47 -36.03
CA PRO A 363 20.22 -36.53 -36.78
C PRO A 363 21.60 -36.12 -37.29
N ASN A 364 22.46 -37.11 -37.49
CA ASN A 364 23.81 -36.88 -38.03
C ASN A 364 23.75 -36.35 -39.48
N GLY A 365 24.65 -35.43 -39.81
CA GLY A 365 24.76 -34.82 -41.14
C GLY A 365 23.80 -33.67 -41.38
N LEU A 366 23.07 -33.21 -40.35
CA LEU A 366 22.13 -32.11 -40.48
C LEU A 366 22.87 -30.77 -40.48
N ARG A 367 22.88 -30.11 -41.63
CA ARG A 367 23.49 -28.80 -41.83
C ARG A 367 22.46 -27.74 -42.20
N LEU A 368 22.51 -26.61 -41.49
CA LEU A 368 21.64 -25.45 -41.68
C LEU A 368 22.37 -24.41 -42.52
N GLN A 369 21.87 -24.16 -43.72
CA GLN A 369 22.43 -23.19 -44.65
C GLN A 369 22.14 -21.75 -44.18
N PRO A 370 22.92 -20.74 -44.59
CA PRO A 370 22.63 -19.32 -44.35
C PRO A 370 21.18 -18.96 -44.71
N GLY A 371 20.46 -18.30 -43.81
CA GLY A 371 19.08 -17.89 -44.03
C GLY A 371 18.05 -19.02 -44.11
N SER A 372 18.45 -20.27 -43.81
CA SER A 372 17.51 -21.40 -43.73
C SER A 372 17.00 -21.62 -42.31
N GLU A 373 15.79 -22.17 -42.23
CA GLU A 373 15.10 -22.52 -40.99
C GLU A 373 14.88 -24.03 -40.89
N LEU A 374 14.90 -24.56 -39.67
CA LEU A 374 14.53 -25.92 -39.34
C LEU A 374 13.37 -25.87 -38.34
N ASN A 375 12.23 -26.43 -38.73
CA ASN A 375 11.08 -26.59 -37.87
C ASN A 375 11.06 -28.00 -37.28
N VAL A 376 11.08 -28.07 -35.95
CA VAL A 376 11.03 -29.32 -35.17
C VAL A 376 9.65 -29.44 -34.56
N TYR A 377 8.88 -30.40 -35.04
CA TYR A 377 7.51 -30.64 -34.59
C TYR A 377 7.48 -31.73 -33.51
N SER A 378 6.53 -31.59 -32.58
CA SER A 378 6.19 -32.62 -31.58
C SER A 378 4.94 -33.36 -32.04
N GLU A 379 5.07 -34.59 -32.54
CA GLU A 379 3.93 -35.42 -32.92
C GLU A 379 3.72 -36.47 -31.83
N SER A 380 2.70 -36.30 -30.98
CA SER A 380 2.21 -37.31 -30.01
C SER A 380 3.29 -38.17 -29.32
N GLY A 381 4.35 -37.55 -28.80
CA GLY A 381 5.42 -38.23 -28.04
C GLY A 381 6.68 -38.61 -28.82
N ALA A 382 6.75 -38.40 -30.14
CA ALA A 382 7.96 -38.52 -30.95
C ALA A 382 8.24 -37.22 -31.72
N ALA A 383 9.46 -36.69 -31.60
CA ALA A 383 9.86 -35.48 -32.32
C ALA A 383 10.36 -35.85 -33.73
N VAL A 384 9.82 -35.15 -34.74
CA VAL A 384 10.19 -35.33 -36.16
C VAL A 384 10.76 -34.02 -36.68
N ALA A 385 11.97 -34.08 -37.26
CA ALA A 385 12.61 -32.93 -37.89
C ALA A 385 12.29 -32.91 -39.39
N GLN A 386 11.61 -31.86 -39.85
CA GLN A 386 11.36 -31.63 -41.27
C GLN A 386 12.15 -30.40 -41.73
N LYS A 387 12.93 -30.58 -42.80
CA LYS A 387 13.68 -29.49 -43.44
C LYS A 387 12.77 -28.79 -44.44
N SER A 388 12.23 -27.63 -44.09
CA SER A 388 11.54 -26.75 -45.03
C SER A 388 12.56 -25.84 -45.72
N ARG A 389 12.55 -25.83 -47.06
CA ARG A 389 13.37 -24.91 -47.84
C ARG A 389 12.66 -23.56 -47.87
N ALA A 390 13.26 -22.54 -47.28
CA ALA A 390 12.77 -21.16 -47.43
C ALA A 390 12.76 -20.80 -48.92
N GLN A 391 11.57 -20.62 -49.50
CA GLN A 391 11.40 -20.01 -50.82
C GLN A 391 11.67 -18.52 -50.65
N SER A 392 12.88 -18.09 -51.01
CA SER A 392 13.16 -16.68 -51.21
C SER A 392 12.37 -16.17 -52.43
N ALA A 393 11.53 -15.17 -52.22
CA ALA A 393 10.74 -14.52 -53.25
C ALA A 393 11.62 -13.97 -54.40
N PHE A 394 11.44 -14.49 -55.61
CA PHE A 394 10.94 -13.81 -56.83
C PHE A 394 10.81 -14.88 -57.97
N PRO A 395 9.85 -14.74 -58.91
CA PRO A 395 9.12 -15.89 -59.44
C PRO A 395 9.73 -16.50 -60.71
N SER A 396 9.70 -17.83 -60.81
CA SER A 396 9.45 -18.50 -62.08
C SER A 396 8.97 -19.94 -61.82
N SER A 397 7.80 -20.23 -62.40
CA SER A 397 7.19 -21.54 -62.63
C SER A 397 8.12 -22.77 -62.52
N LEU A 398 7.78 -23.70 -61.63
CA LEU A 398 7.47 -25.11 -61.98
C LEU A 398 7.19 -25.92 -60.72
N HIS A 399 6.08 -26.66 -60.78
CA HIS A 399 5.65 -27.67 -59.81
C HIS A 399 6.74 -28.71 -59.52
N GLN A 400 6.84 -29.12 -58.25
CA GLN A 400 6.89 -30.55 -57.92
C GLN A 400 6.44 -30.77 -56.46
N GLU A 401 5.21 -31.27 -56.31
CA GLU A 401 4.74 -31.91 -55.08
C GLU A 401 5.51 -33.22 -54.89
N LEU A 402 6.15 -33.38 -53.73
CA LEU A 402 6.65 -34.66 -53.25
C LEU A 402 5.75 -35.11 -52.10
N VAL A 403 4.71 -35.85 -52.47
CA VAL A 403 3.89 -36.66 -51.58
C VAL A 403 4.74 -37.83 -51.09
N LEU A 404 5.09 -37.85 -49.80
CA LEU A 404 5.58 -39.06 -49.15
C LEU A 404 4.38 -39.87 -48.67
N LYS A 405 4.16 -40.98 -49.37
CA LYS A 405 3.20 -42.03 -49.09
C LYS A 405 3.49 -42.72 -47.76
N ASP A 406 2.42 -42.95 -47.03
CA ASP A 406 2.28 -43.98 -46.01
C ASP A 406 2.87 -45.32 -46.44
N ILE A 407 3.74 -45.87 -45.61
CA ILE A 407 4.00 -47.31 -45.56
C ILE A 407 3.76 -47.75 -44.12
N SER A 408 2.49 -48.01 -43.81
CA SER A 408 2.10 -48.91 -42.72
C SER A 408 0.96 -49.82 -43.21
N SER A 409 1.30 -50.82 -44.01
CA SER A 409 0.46 -52.01 -44.13
C SER A 409 1.35 -53.22 -44.43
N MET A 410 1.01 -54.34 -43.77
CA MET A 410 1.77 -55.60 -43.59
C MET A 410 2.77 -55.55 -42.42
N GLY A 411 2.59 -56.22 -41.28
CA GLY A 411 1.63 -57.25 -40.87
C GLY A 411 2.38 -58.23 -39.96
N ARG A 412 1.87 -58.40 -38.72
CA ARG A 412 2.27 -59.38 -37.68
C ARG A 412 3.71 -59.42 -37.20
#